data_AF-A0AAV5SSB1-F1
#
_entry.id   AF-A0AAV5SSB1-F1
#
_cell.length_a   1.000
_cell.length_b   1.000
_cell.length_c   1.000
_cell.angle_alpha   90.00
_cell.angle_beta   90.00
_cell.angle_gamma   90.00
#
_symmetry.space_group_name_H-M   'P 1'
#
loop_
_entity.id
_entity.type
_entity.pdbx_description
1 polymer ?
#
loop_
_entity_poly.entity_id
_entity_poly.type
_entity_poly.pdbx_seq_one_letter_code
_entity_poly.pdbx_strand_id
1 'polypeptide(L)' 'QVGLQLTGQAIGATDYKVTANFEISNFANEWCYNHAVDLIHGEVQHYPLNIEPAKTMRFATRKSSWGMYGSEGVALF' A
#
# COMPACT_ATOMS: atom_id res chain seq x y z
N GLN A 1 15.68 -1.78 -11.36
CA GLN A 1 15.58 -1.10 -10.05
C GLN A 1 14.11 -0.85 -9.78
N VAL A 2 13.59 -1.18 -8.60
CA VAL A 2 12.20 -0.84 -8.22
C VAL A 2 12.29 0.31 -7.21
N GLY A 3 11.58 1.41 -7.49
CA GLY A 3 11.50 2.54 -6.58
C GLY A 3 10.23 2.46 -5.75
N LEU A 4 10.36 2.51 -4.42
CA LEU A 4 9.23 2.55 -3.49
C LEU A 4 9.16 3.94 -2.85
N GLN A 5 7.99 4.56 -2.92
CA GLN A 5 7.66 5.76 -2.14
C GLN A 5 6.46 5.48 -1.23
N LEU A 6 6.64 5.74 0.07
CA LEU A 6 5.59 5.68 1.07
C LEU A 6 5.15 7.09 1.43
N THR A 7 3.85 7.34 1.40
CA THR A 7 3.26 8.60 1.89
C THR A 7 2.11 8.27 2.85
N GLY A 8 2.04 8.99 3.96
CA GLY A 8 0.99 8.82 4.96
C GLY A 8 0.29 10.14 5.25
N GLN A 9 -1.03 10.10 5.42
CA GLN A 9 -1.81 11.25 5.87
C GLN A 9 -2.75 10.82 6.99
N ALA A 10 -2.72 11.55 8.11
CA ALA A 10 -3.76 11.47 9.13
C ALA A 10 -4.80 12.55 8.82
N ILE A 11 -6.01 12.16 8.40
CA ILE A 11 -7.11 13.10 8.20
C ILE A 11 -7.95 13.13 9.48
N GLY A 12 -7.97 14.28 10.15
CA GLY A 12 -8.63 14.47 11.44
C GLY A 12 -9.79 15.45 11.36
N ALA A 13 -11.01 14.92 11.44
CA ALA A 13 -12.17 15.56 12.06
C ALA A 13 -13.20 14.44 12.27
N THR A 14 -13.44 14.01 13.51
CA THR A 14 -14.41 12.96 13.94
C THR A 14 -14.17 11.51 13.51
N ASP A 15 -13.39 11.22 12.46
CA ASP A 15 -13.18 9.85 11.96
C ASP A 15 -11.70 9.67 11.56
N TYR A 16 -10.85 9.20 12.49
CA TYR A 16 -9.39 9.08 12.25
C TYR A 16 -9.12 8.02 11.16
N LYS A 17 -9.06 8.42 9.90
CA LYS A 17 -8.63 7.54 8.81
C LYS A 17 -7.14 7.74 8.63
N VAL A 18 -6.35 6.89 9.30
CA VAL A 18 -4.91 6.78 9.03
C VAL A 18 -4.77 5.94 7.77
N THR A 19 -4.36 6.57 6.68
CA THR A 19 -4.12 5.89 5.40
C THR A 19 -2.64 5.95 5.07
N ALA A 20 -2.07 4.79 4.75
CA ALA A 20 -0.76 4.67 4.14
C ALA A 20 -0.95 4.39 2.64
N ASN A 21 -0.46 5.33 1.82
CA ASN A 21 -0.48 5.25 0.38
C ASN A 21 0.91 4.86 -0.11
N PHE A 22 0.95 3.84 -0.95
CA PHE A 22 2.16 3.30 -1.53
C PHE A 22 2.16 3.54 -3.02
N GLU A 23 3.27 4.05 -3.53
CA GLU A 23 3.55 4.16 -4.95
C GLU A 23 4.80 3.34 -5.28
N ILE A 24 4.64 2.38 -6.20
CA ILE A 24 5.73 1.51 -6.64
C ILE A 24 5.91 1.69 -8.13
N SER A 25 7.11 2.09 -8.53
CA SER A 25 7.49 2.26 -9.94
C SER A 25 8.45 1.16 -10.37
N ASN A 26 8.07 0.43 -11.42
CA ASN A 26 8.86 -0.65 -11.98
C ASN A 26 9.77 -0.11 -13.10
N PHE A 27 11.05 0.12 -12.79
CA PHE A 27 12.07 0.45 -13.79
C PHE A 27 12.85 -0.78 -14.28
N ALA A 28 12.34 -1.99 -14.04
CA ALA A 28 12.84 -3.20 -14.69
C ALA A 28 12.21 -3.34 -16.09
N ASN A 29 12.89 -4.09 -16.96
CA ASN A 29 12.40 -4.43 -18.30
C ASN A 29 11.51 -5.69 -18.30
N GLU A 30 11.03 -6.11 -17.14
CA GLU A 30 10.18 -7.29 -16.94
C GLU A 30 9.01 -6.99 -16.01
N TRP A 31 8.03 -7.89 -16.00
CA TRP A 31 6.88 -7.79 -15.09
C TRP A 31 7.33 -7.98 -13.63
N CYS A 32 6.83 -7.13 -12.75
CA CYS A 32 6.94 -7.30 -11.30
C CYS A 32 5.62 -7.88 -10.79
N TYR A 33 5.67 -9.08 -10.22
CA TYR A 33 4.48 -9.85 -9.86
C TYR A 33 4.18 -9.68 -8.38
N ASN A 34 2.96 -9.29 -8.05
CA ASN A 34 2.52 -9.35 -6.66
C ASN A 34 2.39 -10.82 -6.23
N HIS A 35 3.12 -11.18 -5.18
CA HIS A 35 3.09 -12.52 -4.61
C HIS A 35 2.16 -12.61 -3.40
N ALA A 36 2.23 -11.65 -2.48
CA ALA A 36 1.45 -11.67 -1.26
C ALA A 36 1.29 -10.27 -0.66
N VAL A 37 0.15 -10.07 -0.01
CA VAL A 37 -0.07 -8.95 0.92
C VAL A 37 -0.64 -9.53 2.19
N ASP A 38 0.05 -9.29 3.29
CA ASP A 38 -0.41 -9.66 4.62
C ASP A 38 -0.57 -8.41 5.47
N LEU A 39 -1.71 -8.29 6.15
CA LEU A 39 -1.99 -7.18 7.05
C LEU A 39 -2.12 -7.71 8.48
N ILE A 40 -1.23 -7.22 9.34
CA ILE A 40 -1.26 -7.51 10.78
C ILE A 40 -2.33 -6.64 11.44
N HIS A 41 -2.39 -5.36 11.05
CA HIS A 41 -3.39 -4.40 11.52
C HIS A 41 -3.89 -3.54 10.36
N GLY A 42 -5.20 -3.36 10.23
CA GLY A 42 -5.78 -2.49 9.20
C GLY A 42 -6.56 -3.23 8.12
N GLU A 43 -6.86 -2.53 7.05
CA GLU A 43 -7.63 -3.01 5.90
C GLU A 43 -7.00 -2.50 4.61
N VAL A 44 -6.93 -3.38 3.59
CA VAL A 44 -6.53 -2.99 2.24
C VAL A 44 -7.70 -2.22 1.61
N GLN A 45 -7.45 -0.97 1.18
CA GLN A 45 -8.46 -0.20 0.42
C GLN A 45 -8.38 -0.51 -1.07
N HIS A 46 -7.14 -0.63 -1.58
CA HIS A 46 -6.87 -0.98 -2.97
C HIS A 46 -5.84 -2.10 -2.96
N TYR A 47 -6.20 -3.26 -3.50
CA TYR A 47 -5.30 -4.41 -3.53
C TYR A 47 -4.18 -4.17 -4.55
N PRO A 48 -2.91 -4.43 -4.22
CA PRO A 48 -1.81 -4.24 -5.15
C PRO A 48 -1.88 -5.23 -6.32
N LEU A 49 -1.48 -4.77 -7.50
CA LEU A 49 -1.54 -5.53 -8.76
C LEU A 49 -0.13 -5.78 -9.27
N ASN A 50 0.00 -6.66 -10.26
CA ASN A 50 1.24 -6.81 -11.02
C ASN A 50 1.58 -5.50 -11.74
N ILE A 51 2.88 -5.21 -11.88
CA ILE A 51 3.38 -3.97 -12.46
C ILE A 51 4.14 -4.28 -13.75
N GLU A 52 3.61 -3.83 -14.88
CA GLU A 52 4.28 -3.88 -16.18
C GLU A 52 5.61 -3.10 -16.18
N PRO A 53 6.54 -3.42 -17.10
CA PRO A 53 7.75 -2.62 -17.31
C PRO A 53 7.45 -1.13 -17.54
N ALA A 54 8.22 -0.26 -16.90
CA ALA A 54 8.07 1.20 -16.97
C ALA A 54 6.68 1.75 -16.56
N LYS A 55 5.91 0.97 -15.79
CA LYS A 55 4.65 1.43 -15.17
C LYS A 55 4.81 1.67 -13.67
N THR A 56 3.85 2.41 -13.14
CA THR A 56 3.71 2.71 -11.72
C THR A 56 2.36 2.18 -11.24
N MET A 57 2.36 1.56 -10.07
CA MET A 57 1.13 1.18 -9.39
C MET A 57 0.94 2.00 -8.11
N ARG A 58 -0.31 2.10 -7.67
CA ARG A 58 -0.68 2.71 -6.40
C ARG A 58 -1.56 1.75 -5.62
N PHE A 59 -1.28 1.59 -4.33
CA PHE A 59 -2.17 0.87 -3.43
C PHE A 59 -2.23 1.59 -2.09
N ALA A 60 -3.29 1.32 -1.32
CA ALA A 60 -3.51 2.01 -0.07
C ALA A 60 -4.03 1.03 0.99
N THR A 61 -3.56 1.26 2.21
CA THR A 61 -4.02 0.56 3.40
C THR A 61 -4.52 1.61 4.39
N ARG A 62 -5.52 1.24 5.19
CA ARG A 62 -6.07 2.11 6.22
C ARG A 62 -6.10 1.39 7.57
N LYS A 63 -6.12 2.14 8.67
CA LYS A 63 -6.49 1.56 9.96
C LYS A 63 -7.87 0.89 9.88
N SER A 64 -8.06 -0.18 10.64
CA SER A 64 -9.38 -0.81 10.72
C SER A 64 -10.36 0.11 11.45
N SER A 65 -11.64 -0.01 11.08
CA SER A 65 -12.73 0.76 11.70
C SER A 65 -12.91 0.46 13.20
N TRP A 66 -12.52 -0.73 13.65
CA TRP A 66 -12.75 -1.22 15.02
C TRP A 66 -11.52 -1.13 15.94
N GLY A 67 -10.34 -0.83 15.40
CA GLY A 67 -9.07 -0.79 16.14
C GLY A 67 -8.58 0.62 16.47
N MET A 68 -7.93 0.76 17.62
CA MET A 68 -7.15 1.97 17.99
C MET A 68 -5.73 1.97 17.40
N TYR A 69 -5.30 0.86 16.80
CA TYR A 69 -3.98 0.72 16.17
C TYR A 69 -3.96 1.36 14.76
N GLY A 70 -2.76 1.71 14.29
CA GLY A 70 -2.53 2.16 12.91
C GLY A 70 -2.70 1.03 11.88
N SER A 71 -2.14 1.21 10.68
CA SER A 71 -2.05 0.14 9.68
C SER A 71 -0.64 -0.45 9.69
N GLU A 72 -0.53 -1.77 9.77
CA GLU A 72 0.72 -2.52 9.76
C GLU A 72 0.58 -3.76 8.88
N GLY A 73 1.53 -3.99 7.99
CA GLY A 73 1.53 -5.15 7.10
C GLY A 73 2.75 -5.22 6.21
N VAL A 74 2.80 -6.28 5.42
CA VAL A 74 3.88 -6.62 4.50
C VAL A 74 3.28 -6.84 3.11
N ALA A 75 3.93 -6.30 2.09
CA ALA A 75 3.62 -6.60 0.69
C ALA A 75 4.88 -7.12 -0.01
N LEU A 76 4.74 -8.24 -0.73
CA LEU A 76 5.82 -8.92 -1.44
C LEU A 76 5.56 -8.87 -2.95
N PHE A 77 6.57 -8.40 -3.68
CA PHE A 77 6.56 -8.14 -5.12
C PHE A 77 7.80 -8.71 -5.80
#